data_AF-A0A8I0TRJ6-F1
#
_entry.id   AF-A0A8I0TRJ6-F1
#
_cell.length_a   1.000
_cell.length_b   1.000
_cell.length_c   1.000
_cell.angle_alpha   90.00
_cell.angle_beta   90.00
_cell.angle_gamma   90.00
#
_symmetry.space_group_name_H-M   'P 1'
#
loop_
_entity.id
_entity.type
_entity.pdbx_description
1 polymer ?
#
loop_
_entity_poly.entity_id
_entity_poly.type
_entity_poly.pdbx_seq_one_letter_code
_entity_poly.pdbx_strand_id
1 'polypeptide(L)'
;MRSIGDMAGDSGPSVSALRFYDRAGVLVPAWVDPVSGYRWYAPEQLEEARLLARLRRAGMPLADIRLVLAGWSAADGDLVRELLKAHLHRLGQRLSDARGEFSALRALLDHRENAMTSLRIASVRLSVAAPELAAALDTVRFAVGTDLELPMLGGVFDIEGGNLRTVATDRYRMAVARAGTTGHDEGRVQVVVPTPLVDAMRVLLGGEGTARLAVDGDRVTLEVGDRQATGRCLDHDFPGYRRLLPAADGRRALVEVADFREALETGPVRSGEAGAHDLGVLRVEDDGTVALCSDSDSPGVGTSHRVGVNRAFLLDALAALAAGTWDRLVLEVSAPTAPIAIRRPDDEGAFSVLMPVRLED
;
A
#
# COMPACT_ATOMS: atom_id res chain seq x y z
N MET A 1 -1.84 -54.26 -5.52
CA MET A 1 -2.04 -53.51 -4.26
C MET A 1 -0.68 -53.16 -3.68
N ARG A 2 -0.59 -52.05 -2.95
CA ARG A 2 0.62 -51.55 -2.29
C ARG A 2 0.48 -51.71 -0.78
N SER A 3 1.53 -52.13 -0.09
CA SER A 3 1.50 -52.15 1.38
C SER A 3 1.51 -50.73 1.94
N ILE A 4 1.08 -50.53 3.18
CA ILE A 4 1.17 -49.20 3.82
C ILE A 4 2.60 -48.65 3.88
N GLY A 5 3.62 -49.53 3.95
CA GLY A 5 5.03 -49.14 3.89
C GLY A 5 5.42 -48.61 2.52
N ASP A 6 5.09 -49.34 1.46
CA ASP A 6 5.35 -48.92 0.07
C ASP A 6 4.56 -47.65 -0.27
N MET A 7 3.33 -47.55 0.23
CA MET A 7 2.49 -46.38 0.07
C MET A 7 3.14 -45.14 0.69
N ALA A 8 3.66 -45.26 1.91
CA ALA A 8 4.32 -44.16 2.61
C ALA A 8 5.61 -43.71 1.89
N GLY A 9 6.37 -44.66 1.34
CA GLY A 9 7.58 -44.37 0.57
C GLY A 9 7.32 -43.51 -0.68
N ASP A 10 6.23 -43.80 -1.40
CA ASP A 10 6.00 -43.23 -2.74
C ASP A 10 5.03 -42.04 -2.79
N SER A 11 4.26 -41.81 -1.72
CA SER A 11 3.22 -40.76 -1.68
C SER A 11 3.59 -39.51 -0.88
N GLY A 12 4.55 -39.60 0.04
CA GLY A 12 5.01 -38.48 0.89
C GLY A 12 4.55 -38.54 2.36
N PRO A 13 3.28 -38.85 2.68
CA PRO A 13 2.84 -39.10 4.05
C PRO A 13 3.54 -40.30 4.70
N SER A 14 3.88 -40.19 5.98
CA SER A 14 4.44 -41.32 6.73
C SER A 14 3.39 -42.41 6.99
N VAL A 15 3.84 -43.62 7.35
CA VAL A 15 2.95 -44.74 7.75
C VAL A 15 1.99 -44.32 8.88
N SER A 16 2.46 -43.53 9.84
CA SER A 16 1.61 -43.00 10.92
C SER A 16 0.57 -42.01 10.40
N ALA A 17 0.92 -41.17 9.43
CA ALA A 17 0.00 -40.23 8.82
C ALA A 17 -1.08 -40.96 8.01
N LEU A 18 -0.73 -42.00 7.24
CA LEU A 18 -1.68 -42.84 6.51
C LEU A 18 -2.68 -43.53 7.44
N ARG A 19 -2.22 -44.06 8.58
CA ARG A 19 -3.12 -44.60 9.63
C ARG A 19 -4.04 -43.54 10.22
N PHE A 20 -3.56 -42.30 10.35
CA PHE A 20 -4.40 -41.19 10.80
C PHE A 20 -5.47 -40.82 9.77
N TYR A 21 -5.11 -40.72 8.49
CA TYR A 21 -6.06 -40.39 7.42
C TYR A 21 -7.12 -41.46 7.18
N ASP A 22 -6.75 -42.74 7.35
CA ASP A 22 -7.70 -43.85 7.38
C ASP A 22 -8.74 -43.67 8.50
N ARG A 23 -8.30 -43.47 9.74
CA ARG A 23 -9.21 -43.25 10.88
C ARG A 23 -10.06 -41.99 10.73
N ALA A 24 -9.53 -40.96 10.08
CA ALA A 24 -10.25 -39.72 9.81
C ALA A 24 -11.20 -39.82 8.59
N GLY A 25 -11.23 -40.97 7.89
CA GLY A 25 -12.07 -41.18 6.72
C GLY A 25 -11.69 -40.32 5.51
N VAL A 26 -10.43 -39.87 5.43
CA VAL A 26 -9.94 -39.00 4.37
C VAL A 26 -9.31 -39.82 3.24
N LEU A 27 -8.52 -40.83 3.57
CA LEU A 27 -7.95 -41.78 2.62
C LEU A 27 -8.05 -43.20 3.21
N VAL A 28 -9.11 -43.90 2.83
CA VAL A 28 -9.43 -45.23 3.35
C VAL A 28 -8.69 -46.29 2.52
N PRO A 29 -7.99 -47.25 3.14
CA PRO A 29 -7.32 -48.34 2.42
C PRO A 29 -8.33 -49.16 1.61
N ALA A 30 -7.91 -49.60 0.42
CA ALA A 30 -8.71 -50.51 -0.41
C ALA A 30 -9.01 -51.85 0.29
N TRP A 31 -8.08 -52.33 1.12
CA TRP A 31 -8.29 -53.53 1.92
C TRP A 31 -7.52 -53.47 3.25
N VAL A 32 -8.13 -53.99 4.31
CA VAL A 32 -7.51 -54.15 5.63
C VAL A 32 -7.62 -55.61 6.02
N ASP A 33 -6.48 -56.22 6.35
CA ASP A 33 -6.40 -57.61 6.80
C ASP A 33 -7.22 -57.79 8.10
N PRO A 34 -8.23 -58.69 8.12
CA PRO A 34 -9.09 -58.90 9.28
C PRO A 34 -8.37 -59.42 10.53
N VAL A 35 -7.22 -60.09 10.36
CA VAL A 35 -6.48 -60.75 11.44
C VAL A 35 -5.31 -59.88 11.90
N SER A 36 -4.52 -59.36 10.95
CA SER A 36 -3.32 -58.57 11.27
C SER A 36 -3.57 -57.06 11.34
N GLY A 37 -4.72 -56.58 10.85
CA GLY A 37 -5.02 -55.14 10.74
C GLY A 37 -4.14 -54.40 9.73
N TYR A 38 -3.41 -55.14 8.89
CA TYR A 38 -2.47 -54.60 7.92
C TYR A 38 -3.21 -53.98 6.73
N ARG A 39 -2.76 -52.81 6.29
CA ARG A 39 -3.47 -51.97 5.30
C ARG A 39 -2.83 -52.07 3.93
N TRP A 40 -3.69 -52.21 2.93
CA TRP A 40 -3.33 -52.32 1.53
C TRP A 40 -4.10 -51.27 0.72
N TYR A 41 -3.37 -50.59 -0.15
CA TYR A 41 -3.88 -49.52 -1.00
C TYR A 41 -3.88 -49.95 -2.47
N ALA A 42 -4.86 -49.49 -3.23
CA ALA A 42 -4.89 -49.71 -4.67
C ALA A 42 -3.86 -48.81 -5.38
N PRO A 43 -3.32 -49.19 -6.55
CA PRO A 43 -2.37 -48.36 -7.30
C PRO A 43 -2.86 -46.94 -7.58
N GLU A 44 -4.17 -46.77 -7.76
CA GLU A 44 -4.84 -45.50 -8.09
C GLU A 44 -4.83 -44.53 -6.89
N GLN A 45 -4.81 -45.07 -5.66
CA GLN A 45 -4.78 -44.28 -4.42
C GLN A 45 -3.43 -43.58 -4.19
N LEU A 46 -2.41 -43.88 -5.01
CA LEU A 46 -1.12 -43.20 -4.95
C LEU A 46 -1.24 -41.71 -5.31
N GLU A 47 -2.00 -41.39 -6.36
CA GLU A 47 -2.19 -40.01 -6.78
C GLU A 47 -3.07 -39.24 -5.78
N GLU A 48 -4.08 -39.90 -5.21
CA GLU A 48 -4.90 -39.34 -4.13
C GLU A 48 -4.05 -39.02 -2.88
N ALA A 49 -3.17 -39.93 -2.48
CA ALA A 49 -2.29 -39.73 -1.34
C ALA A 49 -1.30 -38.57 -1.57
N ARG A 50 -0.79 -38.41 -2.80
CA ARG A 50 0.07 -37.28 -3.19
C ARG A 50 -0.70 -35.96 -3.19
N LEU A 51 -1.92 -35.95 -3.71
CA LEU A 51 -2.79 -34.78 -3.71
C LEU A 51 -3.12 -34.35 -2.28
N LEU A 52 -3.54 -35.30 -1.43
CA LEU A 52 -3.78 -35.09 -0.01
C LEU A 52 -2.57 -34.42 0.66
N ALA A 53 -1.36 -34.92 0.42
CA ALA A 53 -0.15 -34.38 1.01
C ALA A 53 0.10 -32.91 0.61
N ARG A 54 -0.15 -32.56 -0.66
CA ARG A 54 -0.03 -31.18 -1.16
C ARG A 54 -1.06 -30.26 -0.52
N LEU A 55 -2.32 -30.68 -0.47
CA LEU A 55 -3.41 -29.90 0.13
C LEU A 55 -3.18 -29.68 1.63
N ARG A 56 -2.68 -30.70 2.34
CA ARG A 56 -2.36 -30.59 3.75
C ARG A 56 -1.21 -29.60 4.00
N ARG A 57 -0.19 -29.61 3.14
CA ARG A 57 0.92 -28.63 3.21
C ARG A 57 0.44 -27.21 2.92
N ALA A 58 -0.54 -27.04 2.05
CA ALA A 58 -1.23 -25.77 1.79
C ALA A 58 -2.22 -25.36 2.90
N GLY A 59 -2.25 -26.08 4.02
CA GLY A 59 -3.07 -25.74 5.18
C GLY A 59 -4.56 -25.96 4.98
N MET A 60 -4.98 -26.79 4.02
CA MET A 60 -6.39 -27.11 3.81
C MET A 60 -6.94 -27.97 4.97
N PRO A 61 -8.17 -27.68 5.47
CA PRO A 61 -8.84 -28.52 6.47
C PRO A 61 -9.11 -29.94 5.96
N LEU A 62 -9.05 -30.94 6.85
CA LEU A 62 -9.29 -32.34 6.47
C LEU A 62 -10.68 -32.59 5.88
N ALA A 63 -11.69 -31.85 6.35
CA ALA A 63 -13.05 -31.92 5.81
C ALA A 63 -13.10 -31.55 4.33
N ASP A 64 -12.40 -30.49 3.94
CA ASP A 64 -12.34 -29.98 2.57
C ASP A 64 -11.47 -30.89 1.70
N ILE A 65 -10.35 -31.39 2.23
CA ILE A 65 -9.49 -32.37 1.54
C ILE A 65 -10.32 -33.61 1.17
N ARG A 66 -11.18 -34.09 2.07
CA ARG A 66 -12.06 -35.23 1.79
C ARG A 66 -13.02 -34.95 0.64
N LEU A 67 -13.59 -33.74 0.57
CA LEU A 67 -14.47 -33.34 -0.54
C LEU A 67 -13.69 -33.25 -1.86
N VAL A 68 -12.47 -32.70 -1.83
CA VAL A 68 -11.59 -32.63 -3.00
C VAL A 68 -11.23 -34.02 -3.51
N LEU A 69 -10.88 -34.95 -2.62
CA LEU A 69 -10.57 -36.34 -3.00
C LEU A 69 -11.79 -37.08 -3.55
N ALA A 70 -12.98 -36.86 -2.98
CA ALA A 70 -14.22 -37.43 -3.51
C ALA A 70 -14.54 -36.90 -4.91
N GLY A 71 -14.42 -35.59 -5.14
CA GLY A 71 -14.58 -34.99 -6.46
C GLY A 71 -13.52 -35.46 -7.46
N TRP A 72 -12.28 -35.64 -7.01
CA TRP A 72 -11.18 -36.17 -7.81
C TRP A 72 -11.44 -37.60 -8.29
N SER A 73 -11.88 -38.49 -7.39
CA SER A 73 -12.23 -39.88 -7.73
C SER A 73 -13.48 -39.96 -8.62
N ALA A 74 -14.44 -39.04 -8.45
CA ALA A 74 -15.65 -38.96 -9.28
C ALA A 74 -15.44 -38.26 -10.64
N ALA A 75 -14.21 -37.80 -10.94
CA ALA A 75 -13.87 -36.99 -12.12
C ALA A 75 -14.68 -35.67 -12.24
N ASP A 76 -15.15 -35.13 -11.12
CA ASP A 76 -15.83 -33.83 -11.05
C ASP A 76 -14.80 -32.71 -10.87
N GLY A 77 -14.22 -32.28 -12.00
CA GLY A 77 -13.20 -31.24 -12.02
C GLY A 77 -13.72 -29.85 -11.63
N ASP A 78 -15.01 -29.57 -11.80
CA ASP A 78 -15.60 -28.27 -11.47
C ASP A 78 -15.74 -28.10 -9.96
N LEU A 79 -16.24 -29.13 -9.27
CA LEU A 79 -16.31 -29.12 -7.81
C LEU A 79 -14.92 -28.95 -7.17
N VAL A 80 -13.91 -29.67 -7.68
CA VAL A 80 -12.53 -29.55 -7.18
C VAL A 80 -11.98 -28.14 -7.39
N ARG A 81 -12.20 -27.53 -8.56
CA ARG A 81 -11.77 -26.16 -8.85
C ARG A 81 -12.42 -25.15 -7.91
N GLU A 82 -13.72 -25.27 -7.68
CA GLU A 82 -14.44 -24.35 -6.78
C GLU A 82 -13.97 -24.47 -5.32
N LEU A 83 -13.73 -25.69 -4.83
CA LEU A 83 -13.17 -25.90 -3.49
C LEU A 83 -11.75 -25.31 -3.35
N LEU A 84 -10.91 -25.43 -4.37
CA LEU A 84 -9.57 -24.83 -4.38
C LEU A 84 -9.64 -23.29 -4.40
N LYS A 85 -10.51 -22.71 -5.23
CA LYS A 85 -10.74 -21.25 -5.26
C LYS A 85 -11.23 -20.73 -3.91
N ALA A 86 -12.20 -21.40 -3.30
CA ALA A 86 -12.71 -21.03 -1.98
C ALA A 86 -11.61 -21.07 -0.91
N HIS A 87 -10.73 -22.07 -0.93
CA HIS A 87 -9.60 -22.14 0.00
C HIS A 87 -8.55 -21.05 -0.23
N LEU A 88 -8.23 -20.75 -1.50
CA LEU A 88 -7.35 -19.62 -1.84
C LEU A 88 -7.92 -18.29 -1.33
N HIS A 89 -9.22 -18.07 -1.51
CA HIS A 89 -9.88 -16.87 -1.00
C HIS A 89 -9.78 -16.75 0.53
N ARG A 90 -10.05 -17.84 1.27
CA ARG A 90 -9.90 -17.86 2.74
C ARG A 90 -8.45 -17.66 3.20
N LEU A 91 -7.47 -18.16 2.44
CA LEU A 91 -6.06 -17.88 2.73
C LEU A 91 -5.72 -16.41 2.52
N GLY A 92 -6.22 -15.80 1.44
CA GLY A 92 -6.05 -14.38 1.16
C GLY A 92 -6.66 -13.49 2.25
N GLN A 93 -7.89 -13.79 2.68
CA GLN A 93 -8.56 -13.09 3.78
C GLN A 93 -7.75 -13.15 5.07
N ARG A 94 -7.34 -14.36 5.50
CA ARG A 94 -6.52 -14.52 6.72
C ARG A 94 -5.20 -13.77 6.67
N LEU A 95 -4.56 -13.70 5.50
CA LEU A 95 -3.33 -12.92 5.32
C LEU A 95 -3.60 -11.42 5.44
N SER A 96 -4.71 -10.94 4.86
CA SER A 96 -5.14 -9.55 4.96
C SER A 96 -5.43 -9.17 6.41
N ASP A 97 -6.16 -10.00 7.14
CA ASP A 97 -6.50 -9.78 8.55
C ASP A 97 -5.23 -9.74 9.41
N ALA A 98 -4.34 -10.73 9.26
CA ALA A 98 -3.07 -10.77 9.97
C ALA A 98 -2.21 -9.53 9.67
N ARG A 99 -2.14 -9.09 8.40
CA ARG A 99 -1.45 -7.85 8.03
C ARG A 99 -2.10 -6.63 8.68
N GLY A 100 -3.42 -6.59 8.78
CA GLY A 100 -4.18 -5.55 9.48
C GLY A 100 -3.84 -5.49 10.96
N GLU A 101 -3.84 -6.65 11.65
CA GLU A 101 -3.47 -6.75 13.07
C GLU A 101 -2.03 -6.31 13.33
N PHE A 102 -1.07 -6.79 12.52
CA PHE A 102 0.32 -6.35 12.63
C PHE A 102 0.47 -4.84 12.39
N SER A 103 -0.29 -4.28 11.45
CA SER A 103 -0.32 -2.84 11.22
C SER A 103 -0.87 -2.08 12.42
N ALA A 104 -1.91 -2.58 13.08
CA ALA A 104 -2.47 -2.00 14.30
C ALA A 104 -1.49 -2.08 15.49
N LEU A 105 -0.82 -3.21 15.71
CA LEU A 105 0.21 -3.35 16.74
C LEU A 105 1.37 -2.38 16.50
N ARG A 106 1.81 -2.25 15.25
CA ARG A 106 2.84 -1.30 14.88
C ARG A 106 2.39 0.13 15.16
N ALA A 107 1.15 0.49 14.85
CA ALA A 107 0.60 1.81 15.17
C ALA A 107 0.55 2.09 16.68
N LEU A 108 0.24 1.09 17.52
CA LEU A 108 0.28 1.22 18.98
C LEU A 108 1.70 1.44 19.51
N LEU A 109 2.69 0.73 18.97
CA LEU A 109 4.10 0.92 19.31
C LEU A 109 4.58 2.31 18.89
N ASP A 110 4.18 2.77 17.70
CA ASP A 110 4.51 4.10 17.20
C ASP A 110 3.90 5.19 18.07
N HIS A 111 2.64 5.04 18.47
CA HIS A 111 1.99 5.99 19.38
C HIS A 111 2.71 6.04 20.72
N ARG A 112 3.23 4.91 21.22
CA ARG A 112 4.05 4.87 22.44
C ARG A 112 5.43 5.52 22.25
N GLU A 113 6.09 5.31 21.12
CA GLU A 113 7.40 5.91 20.81
C GLU A 113 7.29 7.43 20.54
N ASN A 114 6.22 7.85 19.87
CA ASN A 114 5.91 9.26 19.60
C ASN A 114 5.42 9.98 20.87
N ALA A 115 4.62 9.33 21.72
CA ALA A 115 4.24 9.89 23.03
C ALA A 115 5.47 10.15 23.93
N MET A 116 6.53 9.35 23.82
CA MET A 116 7.81 9.65 24.49
C MET A 116 8.63 10.75 23.80
N THR A 117 8.43 10.99 22.51
CA THR A 117 9.09 12.06 21.75
C THR A 117 8.36 13.41 21.90
N SER A 118 7.07 13.40 22.24
CA SER A 118 6.22 14.59 22.40
C SER A 118 6.55 15.46 23.63
N LEU A 119 7.49 15.05 24.49
CA LEU A 119 7.81 15.74 25.75
C LEU A 119 9.04 16.66 25.73
N ARG A 120 9.58 17.00 24.57
CA ARG A 120 10.55 18.11 24.45
C ARG A 120 10.33 18.91 23.19
N ILE A 121 9.38 19.85 23.21
CA ILE A 121 9.39 20.94 22.23
C ILE A 121 10.58 21.83 22.60
N ALA A 122 11.73 21.55 21.99
CA ALA A 122 12.82 22.51 21.90
C ALA A 122 12.37 23.61 20.93
N SER A 123 12.56 24.88 21.30
CA SER A 123 12.32 25.99 20.39
C SER A 123 13.21 25.84 19.15
N VAL A 124 12.63 25.84 17.96
CA VAL A 124 13.37 25.76 16.70
C VAL A 124 13.21 27.06 15.94
N ARG A 125 14.31 27.56 15.38
CA ARG A 125 14.33 28.69 14.45
C ARG A 125 15.17 28.32 13.26
N LEU A 126 14.61 28.45 12.07
CA LEU A 126 15.29 28.17 10.82
C LEU A 126 15.06 29.27 9.81
N SER A 127 15.96 29.35 8.83
CA SER A 127 15.83 30.21 7.66
C SER A 127 15.68 29.34 6.42
N VAL A 128 14.78 29.73 5.53
CA VAL A 128 14.44 29.03 4.28
C VAL A 128 14.25 30.05 3.17
N ALA A 129 14.62 29.72 1.94
CA ALA A 129 14.33 30.60 0.81
C ALA A 129 12.81 30.72 0.63
N ALA A 130 12.30 31.94 0.55
CA ALA A 130 10.87 32.19 0.37
C ALA A 130 10.28 31.48 -0.86
N PRO A 131 10.92 31.51 -2.05
CA PRO A 131 10.42 30.78 -3.22
C PRO A 131 10.44 29.26 -3.04
N GLU A 132 11.43 28.69 -2.33
CA GLU A 132 11.48 27.24 -2.08
C GLU A 132 10.36 26.79 -1.14
N LEU A 133 10.11 27.52 -0.06
CA LEU A 133 9.01 27.19 0.84
C LEU A 133 7.65 27.39 0.15
N ALA A 134 7.50 28.43 -0.67
CA ALA A 134 6.27 28.63 -1.45
C ALA A 134 6.01 27.44 -2.38
N ALA A 135 7.02 27.01 -3.13
CA ALA A 135 6.94 25.85 -4.00
C ALA A 135 6.61 24.57 -3.22
N ALA A 136 7.25 24.35 -2.07
CA ALA A 136 6.97 23.19 -1.22
C ALA A 136 5.55 23.18 -0.65
N LEU A 137 4.98 24.34 -0.32
CA LEU A 137 3.58 24.46 0.10
C LEU A 137 2.61 24.22 -1.06
N ASP A 138 2.91 24.74 -2.24
CA ASP A 138 2.09 24.56 -3.44
C ASP A 138 2.06 23.10 -3.89
N THR A 139 3.22 22.43 -3.88
CA THR A 139 3.35 21.01 -4.25
C THR A 139 2.49 20.10 -3.37
N VAL A 140 2.26 20.44 -2.10
CA VAL A 140 1.44 19.59 -1.19
C VAL A 140 -0.01 20.04 -1.07
N ARG A 141 -0.37 21.23 -1.55
CA ARG A 141 -1.68 21.86 -1.27
C ARG A 141 -2.86 21.03 -1.72
N PHE A 142 -2.74 20.33 -2.84
CA PHE A 142 -3.82 19.51 -3.39
C PHE A 142 -4.19 18.34 -2.47
N ALA A 143 -3.25 17.83 -1.67
CA ALA A 143 -3.47 16.69 -0.79
C ALA A 143 -4.02 17.08 0.59
N VAL A 144 -4.29 18.36 0.86
CA VAL A 144 -4.80 18.82 2.16
C VAL A 144 -6.23 18.32 2.39
N GLY A 145 -6.44 17.62 3.51
CA GLY A 145 -7.77 17.18 3.94
C GLY A 145 -8.71 18.35 4.23
N THR A 146 -9.96 18.25 3.76
CA THR A 146 -11.03 19.24 3.98
C THR A 146 -12.04 18.82 5.04
N ASP A 147 -11.88 17.63 5.61
CA ASP A 147 -12.76 17.05 6.61
C ASP A 147 -12.56 17.75 7.97
N LEU A 148 -13.58 18.48 8.42
CA LEU A 148 -13.55 19.23 9.68
C LEU A 148 -13.48 18.32 10.91
N GLU A 149 -13.85 17.05 10.79
CA GLU A 149 -13.73 16.06 11.87
C GLU A 149 -12.30 15.55 12.03
N LEU A 150 -11.46 15.72 11.00
CA LEU A 150 -10.07 15.28 10.95
C LEU A 150 -9.11 16.45 10.71
N PRO A 151 -9.08 17.48 11.59
CA PRO A 151 -8.28 18.68 11.39
C PRO A 151 -6.77 18.40 11.38
N MET A 152 -6.33 17.27 11.93
CA MET A 152 -4.93 16.84 11.90
C MET A 152 -4.41 16.53 10.48
N LEU A 153 -5.31 16.36 9.50
CA LEU A 153 -4.97 16.08 8.10
C LEU A 153 -4.71 17.35 7.27
N GLY A 154 -4.79 18.54 7.89
CA GLY A 154 -4.59 19.83 7.22
C GLY A 154 -3.15 20.09 6.73
N GLY A 155 -2.15 19.45 7.35
CA GLY A 155 -0.74 19.52 6.95
C GLY A 155 0.24 19.53 8.13
N VAL A 156 1.48 19.09 7.89
CA VAL A 156 2.56 19.04 8.90
C VAL A 156 3.82 19.74 8.40
N PHE A 157 4.53 20.37 9.33
CA PHE A 157 5.94 20.72 9.16
C PHE A 157 6.77 19.72 9.94
N ASP A 158 7.60 18.96 9.23
CA ASP A 158 8.57 18.00 9.78
C ASP A 158 9.98 18.54 9.52
N ILE A 159 10.61 19.04 10.58
CA ILE A 159 11.92 19.71 10.56
C ILE A 159 12.96 18.73 11.08
N GLU A 160 13.94 18.39 10.24
CA GLU A 160 15.02 17.47 10.60
C GLU A 160 16.26 17.68 9.71
N GLY A 161 17.44 17.76 10.31
CA GLY A 161 18.73 17.72 9.62
C GLY A 161 18.88 18.75 8.50
N GLY A 162 18.63 20.03 8.82
CA GLY A 162 18.72 21.13 7.84
C GLY A 162 17.64 21.14 6.76
N ASN A 163 16.52 20.44 6.99
CA ASN A 163 15.41 20.37 6.03
C ASN A 163 14.07 20.61 6.69
N LEU A 164 13.20 21.32 5.98
CA LEU A 164 11.80 21.43 6.29
C LEU A 164 11.02 20.62 5.27
N ARG A 165 10.32 19.58 5.74
CA ARG A 165 9.37 18.81 4.93
C ARG A 165 7.97 19.32 5.20
N THR A 166 7.28 19.65 4.12
CA THR A 166 5.84 19.92 4.13
C THR A 166 5.12 18.63 3.72
N VAL A 167 4.10 18.23 4.46
CA VAL A 167 3.33 17.02 4.17
C VAL A 167 1.85 17.33 4.30
N ALA A 168 1.03 16.86 3.37
CA ALA A 168 -0.42 16.94 3.45
C ALA A 168 -1.06 15.61 3.03
N THR A 169 -2.22 15.29 3.59
CA THR A 169 -2.99 14.08 3.24
C THR A 169 -4.48 14.28 3.46
N ASP A 170 -5.33 13.55 2.74
CA ASP A 170 -6.79 13.56 2.87
C ASP A 170 -7.37 12.15 3.14
N ARG A 171 -6.52 11.23 3.60
CA ARG A 171 -6.72 9.77 3.74
C ARG A 171 -6.59 8.95 2.46
N TYR A 172 -6.84 9.54 1.30
CA TYR A 172 -6.83 8.84 0.01
C TYR A 172 -5.58 9.15 -0.81
N ARG A 173 -4.99 10.30 -0.57
CA ARG A 173 -3.71 10.72 -1.17
C ARG A 173 -2.85 11.44 -0.15
N MET A 174 -1.59 11.56 -0.49
CA MET A 174 -0.59 12.26 0.29
C MET A 174 0.43 12.91 -0.63
N ALA A 175 0.94 14.07 -0.23
CA ALA A 175 2.01 14.75 -0.94
C ALA A 175 3.07 15.21 0.06
N VAL A 176 4.32 15.10 -0.35
CA VAL A 176 5.50 15.51 0.42
C VAL A 176 6.37 16.38 -0.46
N ALA A 177 6.82 17.51 0.08
CA ALA A 177 7.85 18.34 -0.53
C ALA A 177 8.86 18.78 0.53
N ARG A 178 10.03 19.21 0.07
CA ARG A 178 11.15 19.62 0.90
C ARG A 178 11.62 21.02 0.49
N ALA A 179 11.97 21.82 1.49
CA ALA A 179 12.73 23.04 1.32
C ALA A 179 14.03 22.95 2.13
N GLY A 180 15.13 23.45 1.55
CA GLY A 180 16.42 23.49 2.23
C GLY A 180 16.41 24.54 3.33
N THR A 181 16.96 24.22 4.51
CA THR A 181 16.97 25.17 5.63
C THR A 181 18.36 25.35 6.20
N THR A 182 18.55 26.50 6.86
CA THR A 182 19.76 26.82 7.62
C THR A 182 19.39 27.27 9.02
N GLY A 183 20.31 27.09 9.98
CA GLY A 183 20.13 27.54 11.36
C GLY A 183 19.51 26.52 12.32
N HIS A 184 19.29 25.26 11.90
CA HIS A 184 18.81 24.17 12.76
C HIS A 184 19.58 22.87 12.50
N ASP A 185 20.41 22.46 13.46
CA ASP A 185 21.28 21.27 13.36
C ASP A 185 20.92 20.13 14.31
N GLU A 186 20.08 20.35 15.33
CA GLU A 186 19.84 19.35 16.38
C GLU A 186 18.36 19.07 16.64
N GLY A 187 18.00 17.78 16.63
CA GLY A 187 16.66 17.32 16.97
C GLY A 187 15.65 17.41 15.83
N ARG A 188 14.60 16.60 15.94
CA ARG A 188 13.47 16.58 15.02
C ARG A 188 12.29 17.28 15.67
N VAL A 189 11.66 18.19 14.94
CA VAL A 189 10.42 18.85 15.38
C VAL A 189 9.35 18.60 14.34
N GLN A 190 8.22 18.06 14.79
CA GLN A 190 7.05 17.84 13.97
C GLN A 190 5.88 18.63 14.56
N VAL A 191 5.26 19.48 13.75
CA VAL A 191 4.09 20.26 14.17
C VAL A 191 2.99 20.23 13.12
N VAL A 192 1.75 20.04 13.56
CA VAL A 192 0.57 20.11 12.70
C VAL A 192 0.10 21.57 12.64
N VAL A 193 0.07 22.13 11.44
CA VAL A 193 -0.23 23.56 11.23
C VAL A 193 -1.63 23.69 10.62
N PRO A 194 -2.54 24.49 11.22
CA PRO A 194 -3.87 24.69 10.66
C PRO A 194 -3.83 25.22 9.23
N THR A 195 -4.66 24.68 8.33
CA THR A 195 -4.71 25.09 6.92
C THR A 195 -4.86 26.60 6.71
N PRO A 196 -5.73 27.34 7.46
CA PRO A 196 -5.81 28.79 7.30
C PRO A 196 -4.50 29.52 7.62
N LEU A 197 -3.69 28.99 8.55
CA LEU A 197 -2.39 29.54 8.88
C LEU A 197 -1.36 29.23 7.80
N VAL A 198 -1.38 28.02 7.23
CA VAL A 198 -0.54 27.66 6.08
C VAL A 198 -0.87 28.53 4.86
N ASP A 199 -2.15 28.76 4.58
CA ASP A 199 -2.58 29.63 3.48
C ASP A 199 -2.11 31.08 3.71
N ALA A 200 -2.21 31.60 4.94
CA ALA A 200 -1.67 32.92 5.29
C ALA A 200 -0.15 33.00 5.13
N MET A 201 0.58 31.97 5.56
CA MET A 201 2.03 31.84 5.36
C MET A 201 2.39 31.85 3.86
N ARG A 202 1.64 31.10 3.03
CA ARG A 202 1.85 31.05 1.59
C ARG A 202 1.70 32.41 0.91
N VAL A 203 0.79 33.26 1.38
CA VAL A 203 0.60 34.64 0.90
C VAL A 203 1.79 35.55 1.24
N LEU A 204 2.52 35.28 2.34
CA LEU A 204 3.72 36.05 2.69
C LEU A 204 4.92 35.72 1.78
N LEU A 205 4.96 34.51 1.22
CA LEU A 205 6.09 33.98 0.45
C LEU A 205 6.09 34.40 -1.03
N GLY A 206 5.24 35.34 -1.44
CA GLY A 206 5.06 35.78 -2.84
C GLY A 206 6.20 36.64 -3.43
N GLY A 207 7.43 36.52 -2.95
CA GLY A 207 8.56 37.33 -3.41
C GLY A 207 9.92 36.66 -3.19
N GLU A 208 10.97 37.33 -3.65
CA GLU A 208 12.35 36.89 -3.46
C GLU A 208 12.84 37.17 -2.03
N GLY A 209 13.71 36.31 -1.52
CA GLY A 209 14.38 36.52 -0.23
C GLY A 209 14.32 35.33 0.72
N THR A 210 14.59 35.59 2.00
CA THR A 210 14.67 34.58 3.05
C THR A 210 13.51 34.74 4.02
N ALA A 211 12.80 33.65 4.27
CA ALA A 211 11.79 33.55 5.32
C ALA A 211 12.39 32.92 6.58
N ARG A 212 12.00 33.42 7.76
CA ARG A 212 12.35 32.83 9.05
C ARG A 212 11.15 32.10 9.61
N LEU A 213 11.29 30.79 9.83
CA LEU A 213 10.28 29.99 10.50
C LEU A 213 10.74 29.69 11.93
N ALA A 214 9.87 29.97 12.89
CA ALA A 214 10.10 29.66 14.30
C ALA A 214 8.96 28.80 14.84
N VAL A 215 9.31 27.77 15.60
CA VAL A 215 8.40 26.91 16.36
C VAL A 215 8.79 27.00 17.82
N ASP A 216 7.87 27.47 18.67
CA ASP A 216 8.07 27.70 20.09
C ASP A 216 6.87 27.17 20.86
N GLY A 217 7.03 26.01 21.48
CA GLY A 217 5.90 25.28 22.07
C GLY A 217 4.86 24.92 21.00
N ASP A 218 3.62 25.31 21.25
CA ASP A 218 2.50 25.11 20.32
C ASP A 218 2.33 26.26 19.33
N ARG A 219 3.30 27.17 19.21
CA ARG A 219 3.19 28.36 18.36
C ARG A 219 4.17 28.29 17.21
N VAL A 220 3.67 28.53 15.99
CA VAL A 220 4.47 28.64 14.78
C VAL A 220 4.35 30.04 14.20
N THR A 221 5.49 30.60 13.81
CA THR A 221 5.63 31.95 13.26
C THR A 221 6.47 31.89 12.00
N LEU A 222 5.97 32.47 10.90
CA LEU A 222 6.72 32.72 9.68
C LEU A 222 6.88 34.23 9.49
N GLU A 223 8.13 34.68 9.36
CA GLU A 223 8.49 36.09 9.11
C GLU A 223 9.14 36.22 7.73
N VAL A 224 8.71 37.21 6.95
CA VAL A 224 9.31 37.59 5.67
C VAL A 224 9.45 39.12 5.67
N GLY A 225 10.68 39.61 5.82
CA GLY A 225 10.94 41.04 5.97
C GLY A 225 10.29 41.61 7.25
N ASP A 226 9.34 42.52 7.07
CA ASP A 226 8.53 43.19 8.09
C ASP A 226 7.14 42.57 8.28
N ARG A 227 6.78 41.56 7.47
CA ARG A 227 5.51 40.85 7.53
C ARG A 227 5.66 39.53 8.28
N GLN A 228 4.63 39.15 9.03
CA GLN A 228 4.61 37.87 9.73
C GLN A 228 3.22 37.23 9.77
N ALA A 229 3.20 35.90 9.81
CA ALA A 229 2.01 35.09 10.07
C ALA A 229 2.31 34.20 11.28
N THR A 230 1.46 34.25 12.29
CA THR A 230 1.63 33.48 13.54
C THR A 230 0.32 32.83 13.92
N GLY A 231 0.39 31.61 14.46
CA GLY A 231 -0.75 30.96 15.07
C GLY A 231 -0.36 29.73 15.86
N ARG A 232 -1.37 29.06 16.42
CA ARG A 232 -1.19 27.86 17.22
C ARG A 232 -1.25 26.60 16.36
N CYS A 233 -0.33 25.69 16.58
CA CYS A 233 -0.33 24.33 16.08
C CYS A 233 -1.48 23.53 16.71
N LEU A 234 -1.92 22.49 16.02
CA LEU A 234 -2.89 21.55 16.56
C LEU A 234 -2.18 20.56 17.49
N ASP A 235 -2.80 20.28 18.64
CA ASP A 235 -2.33 19.26 19.59
C ASP A 235 -2.77 17.86 19.13
N HIS A 236 -2.27 17.47 17.97
CA HIS A 236 -2.57 16.20 17.31
C HIS A 236 -1.31 15.62 16.66
N ASP A 237 -1.22 14.29 16.68
CA ASP A 237 -0.20 13.58 15.94
C ASP A 237 -0.56 13.52 14.45
N PHE A 238 0.42 13.74 13.59
CA PHE A 238 0.28 13.51 12.16
C PHE A 238 0.56 12.02 11.83
N PRO A 239 -0.17 11.38 10.91
CA PRO A 239 0.10 10.00 10.50
C PRO A 239 1.56 9.76 10.11
N GLY A 240 2.10 8.58 10.43
CA GLY A 240 3.50 8.18 10.19
C GLY A 240 3.87 8.00 8.71
N TYR A 241 3.85 9.09 7.94
CA TYR A 241 3.91 9.10 6.48
C TYR A 241 5.17 8.49 5.86
N ARG A 242 6.31 8.54 6.56
CA ARG A 242 7.58 7.96 6.10
C ARG A 242 7.49 6.44 5.86
N ARG A 243 6.47 5.79 6.43
CA ARG A 243 6.22 4.34 6.31
C ARG A 243 5.29 3.98 5.15
N LEU A 244 4.69 4.98 4.50
CA LEU A 244 3.81 4.81 3.33
C LEU A 244 4.57 4.84 2.00
N LEU A 245 5.90 4.97 2.04
CA LEU A 245 6.74 4.81 0.87
C LEU A 245 6.65 3.35 0.37
N PRO A 246 6.36 3.12 -0.92
CA PRO A 246 6.31 1.77 -1.46
C PRO A 246 7.63 1.02 -1.23
N ALA A 247 7.52 -0.30 -1.10
CA ALA A 247 8.67 -1.17 -0.95
C ALA A 247 9.59 -1.07 -2.20
N ALA A 248 10.90 -1.25 -2.00
CA ALA A 248 11.91 -1.17 -3.06
C ALA A 248 11.68 -2.16 -4.23
N ASP A 249 10.86 -3.19 -4.01
CA ASP A 249 10.59 -4.28 -4.97
C ASP A 249 9.38 -4.00 -5.88
N GLY A 250 8.84 -2.77 -5.89
CA GLY A 250 7.75 -2.37 -6.76
C GLY A 250 8.17 -2.17 -8.23
N ARG A 251 7.23 -2.33 -9.17
CA ARG A 251 7.46 -1.99 -10.57
C ARG A 251 7.59 -0.50 -10.73
N ARG A 252 8.58 -0.06 -11.50
CA ARG A 252 8.86 1.36 -11.76
C ARG A 252 8.63 1.63 -13.23
N ALA A 253 7.88 2.67 -13.53
CA ALA A 253 7.62 3.10 -14.88
C ALA A 253 7.93 4.59 -15.03
N LEU A 254 8.76 4.91 -16.02
CA LEU A 254 9.11 6.28 -16.36
C LEU A 254 8.06 6.81 -17.34
N VAL A 255 7.41 7.91 -17.00
CA VAL A 255 6.40 8.55 -17.84
C VAL A 255 6.82 9.96 -18.21
N GLU A 256 6.60 10.32 -19.47
CA GLU A 256 6.59 11.71 -19.93
C GLU A 256 5.30 12.36 -19.42
N VAL A 257 5.42 13.43 -18.64
CA VAL A 257 4.28 14.07 -17.96
C VAL A 257 3.24 14.54 -18.95
N ALA A 258 3.66 15.16 -20.06
CA ALA A 258 2.75 15.71 -21.06
C ALA A 258 1.90 14.61 -21.71
N ASP A 259 2.56 13.58 -22.25
CA ASP A 259 1.90 12.46 -22.94
C ASP A 259 1.01 11.66 -21.99
N PHE A 260 1.49 11.40 -20.77
CA PHE A 260 0.73 10.63 -19.79
C PHE A 260 -0.49 11.39 -19.26
N ARG A 261 -0.35 12.72 -19.08
CA ARG A 261 -1.47 13.60 -18.74
C ARG A 261 -2.52 13.62 -19.85
N GLU A 262 -2.11 13.80 -21.10
CA GLU A 262 -3.02 13.76 -22.26
C GLU A 262 -3.76 12.41 -22.33
N ALA A 263 -3.03 11.31 -22.13
CA ALA A 263 -3.62 9.98 -22.09
C ALA A 263 -4.65 9.82 -20.95
N LEU A 264 -4.39 10.38 -19.76
CA LEU A 264 -5.35 10.35 -18.65
C LEU A 264 -6.59 11.20 -18.91
N GLU A 265 -6.42 12.39 -19.50
CA GLU A 265 -7.51 13.32 -19.79
C GLU A 265 -8.45 12.79 -20.89
N THR A 266 -7.88 12.17 -21.93
CA THR A 266 -8.62 11.68 -23.11
C THR A 266 -8.95 10.19 -23.09
N GLY A 267 -8.27 9.43 -22.22
CA GLY A 267 -8.35 7.97 -22.16
C GLY A 267 -9.61 7.41 -21.49
N PRO A 268 -9.71 6.08 -21.43
CA PRO A 268 -10.87 5.39 -20.85
C PRO A 268 -11.00 5.64 -19.35
N VAL A 269 -12.24 5.74 -18.89
CA VAL A 269 -12.61 5.96 -17.48
C VAL A 269 -13.62 4.90 -17.06
N ARG A 270 -13.47 4.38 -15.84
CA ARG A 270 -14.48 3.55 -15.16
C ARG A 270 -15.22 4.35 -14.09
N SER A 271 -16.50 4.07 -13.91
CA SER A 271 -17.28 4.60 -12.79
C SER A 271 -16.99 3.79 -11.53
N GLY A 272 -16.61 4.45 -10.42
CA GLY A 272 -16.45 3.78 -9.12
C GLY A 272 -17.77 3.43 -8.43
N GLU A 273 -17.70 2.55 -7.40
CA GLU A 273 -18.83 1.98 -6.60
C GLU A 273 -19.85 3.01 -6.03
N ALA A 274 -19.56 4.31 -6.07
CA ALA A 274 -20.44 5.37 -5.59
C ALA A 274 -20.69 6.50 -6.60
N GLY A 275 -20.36 6.32 -7.88
CA GLY A 275 -20.59 7.33 -8.94
C GLY A 275 -19.88 8.68 -8.74
N ALA A 276 -18.98 8.79 -7.75
CA ALA A 276 -18.43 10.07 -7.32
C ALA A 276 -17.14 10.47 -8.05
N HIS A 277 -16.38 9.52 -8.61
CA HIS A 277 -15.07 9.80 -9.21
C HIS A 277 -14.78 8.95 -10.45
N ASP A 278 -14.17 9.61 -11.43
CA ASP A 278 -13.61 9.00 -12.62
C ASP A 278 -12.38 8.16 -12.26
N LEU A 279 -12.43 6.86 -12.55
CA LEU A 279 -11.30 5.95 -12.31
C LEU A 279 -10.48 5.73 -13.58
N GLY A 280 -9.18 5.95 -13.49
CA GLY A 280 -8.21 5.42 -14.45
C GLY A 280 -7.78 4.02 -14.05
N VAL A 281 -7.65 3.09 -15.00
CA VAL A 281 -7.09 1.77 -14.74
C VAL A 281 -5.71 1.70 -15.37
N LEU A 282 -4.68 1.69 -14.55
CA LEU A 282 -3.29 1.62 -15.00
C LEU A 282 -2.84 0.16 -15.05
N ARG A 283 -2.19 -0.24 -16.14
CA ARG A 283 -1.41 -1.47 -16.24
C ARG A 283 0.05 -1.12 -16.37
N VAL A 284 0.86 -1.60 -15.41
CA VAL A 284 2.31 -1.41 -15.40
C VAL A 284 2.98 -2.72 -15.76
N GLU A 285 3.61 -2.74 -16.93
CA GLU A 285 4.32 -3.90 -17.47
C GLU A 285 5.73 -4.05 -16.85
N ASP A 286 6.31 -5.24 -16.96
CA ASP A 286 7.65 -5.52 -16.42
C ASP A 286 8.79 -4.78 -17.17
N ASP A 287 8.52 -4.30 -18.38
CA ASP A 287 9.45 -3.48 -19.16
C ASP A 287 9.42 -1.98 -18.76
N GLY A 288 8.60 -1.62 -17.76
CA GLY A 288 8.46 -0.24 -17.30
C GLY A 288 7.46 0.60 -18.10
N THR A 289 6.66 -0.01 -18.98
CA THR A 289 5.59 0.67 -19.72
C THR A 289 4.32 0.80 -18.86
N VAL A 290 3.67 1.97 -18.88
CA VAL A 290 2.32 2.18 -18.33
C VAL A 290 1.31 2.33 -19.46
N ALA A 291 0.19 1.62 -19.37
CA ALA A 291 -0.95 1.77 -20.27
C ALA A 291 -2.24 1.99 -19.49
N LEU A 292 -3.17 2.76 -20.06
CA LEU A 292 -4.54 2.88 -19.58
C LEU A 292 -5.39 1.76 -20.17
N CYS A 293 -6.05 0.98 -19.32
CA CYS A 293 -6.90 -0.12 -19.75
C CYS A 293 -8.33 0.33 -20.05
N SER A 294 -8.92 -0.27 -21.08
CA SER A 294 -10.35 -0.15 -21.38
C SER A 294 -11.15 -1.30 -20.74
N ASP A 295 -12.48 -1.16 -20.67
CA ASP A 295 -13.39 -2.25 -20.24
C ASP A 295 -13.35 -3.47 -21.18
N SER A 296 -12.96 -3.25 -22.43
CA SER A 296 -12.80 -4.26 -23.49
C SER A 296 -11.55 -5.13 -23.32
N ASP A 297 -10.62 -4.79 -22.41
CA ASP A 297 -9.37 -5.53 -22.24
C ASP A 297 -9.63 -6.85 -21.49
N SER A 298 -9.79 -7.95 -22.24
CA SER A 298 -10.15 -9.30 -21.77
C SER A 298 -9.50 -9.73 -20.44
N PRO A 299 -10.26 -10.27 -19.47
CA PRO A 299 -9.74 -10.85 -18.24
C PRO A 299 -9.15 -12.24 -18.55
N GLY A 300 -7.91 -12.29 -19.04
CA GLY A 300 -7.32 -13.57 -19.45
C GLY A 300 -5.79 -13.66 -19.40
N VAL A 301 -5.07 -12.55 -19.58
CA VAL A 301 -3.59 -12.51 -19.47
C VAL A 301 -3.20 -11.13 -18.93
N GLY A 302 -2.50 -11.05 -17.80
CA GLY A 302 -1.99 -9.78 -17.25
C GLY A 302 -2.91 -9.00 -16.29
N THR A 303 -3.92 -9.64 -15.69
CA THR A 303 -4.76 -9.00 -14.64
C THR A 303 -3.97 -8.69 -13.35
N SER A 304 -2.82 -9.36 -13.15
CA SER A 304 -1.95 -9.23 -11.98
C SER A 304 -1.31 -7.86 -11.77
N HIS A 305 -1.50 -6.91 -12.69
CA HIS A 305 -0.79 -5.62 -12.71
C HIS A 305 -1.70 -4.42 -12.99
N ARG A 306 -3.01 -4.62 -12.90
CA ARG A 306 -3.99 -3.53 -13.03
C ARG A 306 -4.20 -2.88 -11.67
N VAL A 307 -4.16 -1.55 -11.65
CA VAL A 307 -4.48 -0.76 -10.45
C VAL A 307 -5.47 0.33 -10.81
N GLY A 308 -6.57 0.39 -10.06
CA GLY A 308 -7.54 1.46 -10.15
C GLY A 308 -7.05 2.69 -9.41
N VAL A 309 -7.18 3.85 -10.02
CA VAL A 309 -6.79 5.13 -9.41
C VAL A 309 -7.86 6.18 -9.65
N ASN A 310 -8.06 7.06 -8.67
CA ASN A 310 -8.83 8.27 -8.89
C ASN A 310 -8.08 9.16 -9.89
N ARG A 311 -8.69 9.39 -11.07
CA ARG A 311 -8.08 10.13 -12.17
C ARG A 311 -7.72 11.56 -11.77
N ALA A 312 -8.62 12.25 -11.09
CA ALA A 312 -8.38 13.63 -10.65
C ALA A 312 -7.18 13.70 -9.71
N PHE A 313 -7.08 12.75 -8.77
CA PHE A 313 -5.96 12.72 -7.83
C PHE A 313 -4.62 12.46 -8.52
N LEU A 314 -4.61 11.60 -9.55
CA LEU A 314 -3.41 11.33 -10.33
C LEU A 314 -2.99 12.58 -11.12
N LEU A 315 -3.93 13.25 -11.78
CA LEU A 315 -3.67 14.50 -12.51
C LEU A 315 -3.13 15.60 -11.58
N ASP A 316 -3.71 15.77 -10.40
CA ASP A 316 -3.22 16.73 -9.39
C ASP A 316 -1.76 16.43 -8.99
N ALA A 317 -1.46 15.15 -8.74
CA ALA A 317 -0.12 14.72 -8.35
C ALA A 317 0.92 14.93 -9.47
N LEU A 318 0.56 14.63 -10.73
CA LEU A 318 1.42 14.89 -11.89
C LEU A 318 1.69 16.39 -12.03
N ALA A 319 0.66 17.22 -11.97
CA ALA A 319 0.79 18.67 -12.09
C ALA A 319 1.67 19.27 -10.98
N ALA A 320 1.49 18.83 -9.74
CA ALA A 320 2.23 19.32 -8.59
C ALA A 320 3.72 18.94 -8.63
N LEU A 321 4.05 17.71 -9.07
CA LEU A 321 5.44 17.24 -9.14
C LEU A 321 6.18 17.75 -10.38
N ALA A 322 5.47 17.94 -11.49
CA ALA A 322 6.01 18.48 -12.74
C ALA A 322 6.19 20.01 -12.72
N ALA A 323 5.62 20.70 -11.73
CA ALA A 323 5.83 22.14 -11.55
C ALA A 323 7.33 22.48 -11.56
N GLY A 324 7.76 23.31 -12.51
CA GLY A 324 9.16 23.63 -12.78
C GLY A 324 9.63 23.10 -14.15
N THR A 325 10.79 22.47 -14.20
CA THR A 325 11.45 21.95 -15.42
C THR A 325 11.42 20.42 -15.54
N TRP A 326 10.55 19.75 -14.78
CA TRP A 326 10.47 18.29 -14.77
C TRP A 326 9.45 17.80 -15.79
N ASP A 327 9.94 17.19 -16.86
CA ASP A 327 9.14 16.60 -17.94
C ASP A 327 8.86 15.11 -17.72
N ARG A 328 9.61 14.46 -16.81
CA ARG A 328 9.50 13.02 -16.52
C ARG A 328 9.26 12.73 -15.06
N LEU A 329 8.42 11.73 -14.80
CA LEU A 329 8.14 11.22 -13.45
C LEU A 329 8.23 9.69 -13.43
N VAL A 330 8.49 9.14 -12.25
CA VAL A 330 8.51 7.70 -12.00
C VAL A 330 7.26 7.31 -11.22
N LEU A 331 6.47 6.40 -11.77
CA LEU A 331 5.38 5.72 -11.09
C LEU A 331 5.88 4.41 -10.49
N GLU A 332 5.56 4.17 -9.22
CA GLU A 332 5.94 2.96 -8.48
C GLU A 332 4.68 2.21 -8.05
N VAL A 333 4.49 1.00 -8.58
CA VAL A 333 3.31 0.15 -8.31
C VAL A 333 3.77 -1.23 -7.86
N SER A 334 3.43 -1.62 -6.63
CA SER A 334 3.85 -2.92 -6.07
C SER A 334 2.79 -4.02 -6.18
N ALA A 335 1.52 -3.67 -6.01
CA ALA A 335 0.39 -4.61 -6.09
C ALA A 335 -0.92 -3.84 -6.37
N PRO A 336 -1.98 -4.51 -6.89
CA PRO A 336 -3.27 -3.88 -7.17
C PRO A 336 -3.93 -3.15 -5.99
N THR A 337 -3.60 -3.53 -4.76
CA THR A 337 -4.13 -2.96 -3.51
C THR A 337 -3.08 -2.19 -2.70
N ALA A 338 -1.85 -2.06 -3.21
CA ALA A 338 -0.80 -1.28 -2.57
C ALA A 338 -0.85 0.19 -3.00
N PRO A 339 -0.43 1.14 -2.13
CA PRO A 339 -0.28 2.54 -2.52
C PRO A 339 0.64 2.70 -3.72
N ILE A 340 0.29 3.66 -4.58
CA ILE A 340 1.09 4.05 -5.74
C ILE A 340 1.90 5.27 -5.35
N ALA A 341 3.21 5.25 -5.57
CA ALA A 341 4.03 6.44 -5.44
C ALA A 341 4.36 7.06 -6.79
N ILE A 342 4.46 8.38 -6.79
CA ILE A 342 4.88 9.18 -7.93
C ILE A 342 6.04 10.05 -7.45
N ARG A 343 7.17 9.96 -8.14
CA ARG A 343 8.42 10.62 -7.75
C ARG A 343 9.07 11.30 -8.94
N ARG A 344 9.96 12.24 -8.64
CA ARG A 344 10.94 12.73 -9.63
C ARG A 344 12.10 11.71 -9.73
N PRO A 345 12.66 11.48 -10.92
CA PRO A 345 13.76 10.51 -11.09
C PRO A 345 14.98 10.79 -10.21
N ASP A 346 15.32 12.07 -10.01
CA ASP A 346 16.55 12.52 -9.32
C ASP A 346 16.27 13.28 -8.01
N ASP A 347 15.03 13.24 -7.51
CA ASP A 347 14.63 13.93 -6.28
C ASP A 347 13.73 13.03 -5.43
N GLU A 348 14.35 12.38 -4.43
CA GLU A 348 13.64 11.57 -3.42
C GLU A 348 12.96 12.42 -2.34
N GLY A 349 13.21 13.74 -2.32
CA GLY A 349 12.69 14.67 -1.33
C GLY A 349 11.24 15.11 -1.58
N ALA A 350 10.76 14.97 -2.82
CA ALA A 350 9.39 15.28 -3.20
C ALA A 350 8.69 14.06 -3.83
N PHE A 351 7.55 13.67 -3.28
CA PHE A 351 6.77 12.54 -3.78
C PHE A 351 5.29 12.66 -3.44
N SER A 352 4.47 11.99 -4.23
CA SER A 352 3.03 11.84 -4.00
C SER A 352 2.68 10.37 -3.84
N VAL A 353 1.74 10.05 -2.96
CA VAL A 353 1.20 8.70 -2.76
C VAL A 353 -0.31 8.73 -2.97
N LEU A 354 -0.83 7.77 -3.74
CA LEU A 354 -2.25 7.60 -3.98
C LEU A 354 -2.68 6.22 -3.50
N MET A 355 -3.79 6.16 -2.77
CA MET A 355 -4.43 4.90 -2.41
C MET A 355 -5.13 4.31 -3.63
N PRO A 356 -4.98 3.01 -3.90
CA PRO A 356 -5.63 2.37 -5.02
C PRO A 356 -7.13 2.21 -4.76
N VAL A 357 -7.90 2.21 -5.83
CA VAL A 357 -9.33 1.88 -5.83
C VAL A 357 -9.48 0.41 -6.22
N ARG A 358 -10.26 -0.33 -5.44
CA ARG A 358 -10.56 -1.74 -5.77
C ARG A 358 -11.30 -1.80 -7.09
N LEU A 359 -10.84 -2.66 -7.98
CA LEU A 359 -11.52 -2.98 -9.22
C LEU A 359 -12.43 -4.18 -8.94
N GLU A 360 -13.69 -4.09 -9.35
CA GLU A 360 -14.57 -5.26 -9.44
C GLU A 360 -14.23 -5.96 -10.77
N ASP A 361 -13.77 -7.22 -10.69
CA ASP A 361 -13.47 -8.07 -11.85
C ASP A 361 -14.69 -8.86 -12.32
#